data_AF-A0A1G1T2I9-F1
#
_entry.id   AF-A0A1G1T2I9-F1
#
_cell.length_a   1.000
_cell.length_b   1.000
_cell.length_c   1.000
_cell.angle_alpha   90.00
_cell.angle_beta   90.00
_cell.angle_gamma   90.00
#
_symmetry.space_group_name_H-M   'P 1'
#
loop_
_entity.id
_entity.type
_entity.pdbx_description
1 polymer ?
#
loop_
_entity_poly.entity_id
_entity_poly.type
_entity_poly.pdbx_seq_one_letter_code
_entity_poly.pdbx_strand_id
1 'polypeptide(L)'
;MRFLDRFDCQLVEIDLVNSQPGLFAAITPAHIKRFAPECAAAIPFFQAVKEKEDYKLFQRLCFDGTIYEYLQQEYNRAYGAKLLKLLTRDDAKNIFYVGAFSDYDFMDSQHEVVWEQKRDNALLYGASDERVSEVEDALHKVRSYQLLETLFPSLIHLFAQLKQLDWAALGAVKAHSTNCLLVQRIESGLIFTVFVKALLAAGIEYVVTLHDAVFLREVDAPRARKIIEQEMRGLGLKLKLKEKKDTATSQSEKLTKPLIAS
;
A
#
# COMPACT_ATOMS: atom_id res chain seq x y z
N MET A 1 22.16 -3.53 1.36
CA MET A 1 22.34 -4.09 0.01
C MET A 1 23.54 -3.40 -0.63
N ARG A 2 24.42 -4.14 -1.32
CA ARG A 2 25.61 -3.60 -2.02
C ARG A 2 25.86 -4.47 -3.27
N PHE A 3 26.44 -3.89 -4.32
CA PHE A 3 26.95 -4.68 -5.43
C PHE A 3 28.28 -5.33 -5.02
N LEU A 4 28.47 -6.60 -5.39
CA LEU A 4 29.62 -7.41 -4.96
C LEU A 4 30.97 -6.91 -5.50
N ASP A 5 30.95 -6.15 -6.60
CA ASP A 5 32.12 -5.59 -7.27
C ASP A 5 32.26 -4.06 -7.06
N ARG A 6 31.33 -3.44 -6.33
CA ARG A 6 31.26 -1.99 -6.08
C ARG A 6 30.74 -1.70 -4.67
N PHE A 7 31.53 -2.03 -3.65
CA PHE A 7 31.11 -1.88 -2.25
C PHE A 7 30.93 -0.41 -1.81
N ASP A 8 31.60 0.53 -2.48
CA ASP A 8 31.64 1.94 -2.11
C ASP A 8 30.57 2.81 -2.81
N CYS A 9 29.76 2.24 -3.70
CA CYS A 9 28.73 3.03 -4.36
C CYS A 9 27.49 3.20 -3.47
N GLN A 10 27.07 4.45 -3.28
CA GLN A 10 25.79 4.74 -2.65
C GLN A 10 24.65 4.29 -3.57
N LEU A 11 23.76 3.45 -3.02
CA LEU A 11 22.54 3.03 -3.69
C LEU A 11 21.42 4.04 -3.42
N VAL A 12 20.63 4.31 -4.44
CA VAL A 12 19.40 5.07 -4.36
C VAL A 12 18.24 4.14 -4.71
N GLU A 13 17.21 4.22 -3.89
CA GLU A 13 15.92 3.58 -4.11
C GLU A 13 15.05 4.45 -5.04
N ILE A 14 14.54 3.83 -6.10
CA ILE A 14 13.44 4.36 -6.89
C ILE A 14 12.23 3.46 -6.63
N ASP A 15 11.19 4.04 -6.08
CA ASP A 15 9.99 3.33 -5.66
C ASP A 15 8.73 4.16 -6.01
N LEU A 16 7.59 3.49 -6.09
CA LEU A 16 6.29 4.08 -6.40
C LEU A 16 5.69 4.75 -5.17
N VAL A 17 5.10 5.93 -5.36
CA VAL A 17 4.23 6.56 -4.34
C VAL A 17 2.96 5.74 -4.22
N ASN A 18 2.62 5.36 -2.99
CA ASN A 18 1.40 4.60 -2.68
C ASN A 18 1.30 3.28 -3.48
N SER A 19 2.41 2.56 -3.68
CA SER A 19 2.53 1.48 -4.69
C SER A 19 1.26 0.63 -4.86
N GLN A 20 0.83 -0.11 -3.82
CA GLN A 20 -0.34 -1.00 -3.93
C GLN A 20 -1.67 -0.27 -4.18
N PRO A 21 -2.11 0.73 -3.38
CA PRO A 21 -3.31 1.50 -3.70
C PRO A 21 -3.26 2.15 -5.09
N GLY A 22 -2.11 2.72 -5.45
CA GLY A 22 -1.87 3.33 -6.76
C GLY A 22 -2.03 2.34 -7.89
N LEU A 23 -1.44 1.16 -7.76
CA LEU A 23 -1.58 0.08 -8.73
C LEU A 23 -3.04 -0.36 -8.86
N PHE A 24 -3.77 -0.59 -7.76
CA PHE A 24 -5.20 -0.87 -7.81
C PHE A 24 -5.97 0.19 -8.60
N ALA A 25 -5.70 1.47 -8.31
CA ALA A 25 -6.30 2.58 -9.03
C ALA A 25 -5.95 2.62 -10.53
N ALA A 26 -4.72 2.21 -10.90
CA ALA A 26 -4.21 2.28 -12.27
C ALA A 26 -4.46 1.02 -13.11
N ILE A 27 -4.82 -0.12 -12.50
CA ILE A 27 -5.00 -1.39 -13.20
C ILE A 27 -6.16 -1.27 -14.20
N THR A 28 -5.91 -1.78 -15.41
CA THR A 28 -6.89 -1.88 -16.49
C THR A 28 -6.96 -3.34 -16.96
N PRO A 29 -8.00 -3.73 -17.70
CA PRO A 29 -8.06 -5.05 -18.33
C PRO A 29 -6.83 -5.35 -19.20
N ALA A 30 -6.24 -4.34 -19.85
CA ALA A 30 -5.03 -4.51 -20.65
C ALA A 30 -3.80 -4.83 -19.77
N HIS A 31 -3.70 -4.19 -18.60
CA HIS A 31 -2.63 -4.48 -17.64
C HIS A 31 -2.73 -5.92 -17.10
N ILE A 32 -3.93 -6.37 -16.73
CA ILE A 32 -4.15 -7.74 -16.27
C ILE A 32 -3.74 -8.74 -17.36
N LYS A 33 -4.26 -8.58 -18.58
CA LYS A 33 -3.92 -9.48 -19.71
C LYS A 33 -2.42 -9.53 -20.01
N ARG A 34 -1.71 -8.41 -19.83
CA ARG A 34 -0.29 -8.30 -20.16
C ARG A 34 0.62 -8.86 -19.06
N PHE A 35 0.31 -8.56 -17.80
CA PHE A 35 1.24 -8.82 -16.69
C PHE A 35 0.80 -9.93 -15.74
N ALA A 36 -0.48 -10.27 -15.74
CA ALA A 36 -1.05 -11.33 -14.92
C ALA A 36 -2.22 -12.02 -15.66
N PRO A 37 -1.98 -12.60 -16.86
CA PRO A 37 -3.03 -13.22 -17.67
C PRO A 37 -3.77 -14.34 -16.95
N GLU A 38 -3.10 -15.02 -16.03
CA GLU A 38 -3.70 -16.02 -15.14
C GLU A 38 -4.80 -15.45 -14.24
N CYS A 39 -4.82 -14.14 -14.03
CA CYS A 39 -5.81 -13.41 -13.24
C CYS A 39 -6.95 -12.83 -14.09
N ALA A 40 -7.12 -13.25 -15.35
CA ALA A 40 -8.09 -12.65 -16.28
C ALA A 40 -9.55 -12.68 -15.77
N ALA A 41 -9.89 -13.62 -14.88
CA ALA A 41 -11.21 -13.66 -14.24
C ALA A 41 -11.53 -12.42 -13.38
N ALA A 42 -10.53 -11.64 -12.97
CA ALA A 42 -10.71 -10.38 -12.25
C ALA A 42 -11.21 -9.23 -13.15
N ILE A 43 -11.02 -9.32 -14.48
CA ILE A 43 -11.29 -8.23 -15.41
C ILE A 43 -12.73 -7.68 -15.32
N PRO A 44 -13.79 -8.52 -15.30
CA PRO A 44 -15.16 -8.02 -15.22
C PRO A 44 -15.43 -7.18 -13.97
N PHE A 45 -14.80 -7.51 -12.84
CA PHE A 45 -14.98 -6.78 -11.58
C PHE A 45 -14.38 -5.37 -11.65
N PHE A 46 -13.17 -5.22 -12.21
CA PHE A 46 -12.58 -3.90 -12.45
C PHE A 46 -13.43 -3.08 -13.43
N GLN A 47 -14.00 -3.71 -14.46
CA GLN A 47 -14.88 -3.03 -15.41
C GLN A 47 -16.19 -2.55 -14.77
N ALA A 48 -16.73 -3.30 -13.80
CA ALA A 48 -17.97 -2.96 -13.10
C ALA A 48 -17.81 -1.74 -12.17
N VAL A 49 -16.63 -1.53 -11.60
CA VAL A 49 -16.40 -0.44 -10.63
C VAL A 49 -15.79 0.83 -11.23
N LYS A 50 -15.16 0.76 -12.41
CA LYS A 50 -14.41 1.89 -13.00
C LYS A 50 -15.20 3.20 -13.12
N GLU A 51 -16.52 3.10 -13.33
CA GLU A 51 -17.38 4.27 -13.52
C GLU A 51 -18.02 4.78 -12.23
N LYS A 52 -17.87 4.06 -11.12
CA LYS A 52 -18.43 4.43 -9.82
C LYS A 52 -17.72 5.64 -9.24
N GLU A 53 -18.49 6.59 -8.70
CA GLU A 53 -17.95 7.88 -8.24
C GLU A 53 -16.98 7.73 -7.05
N ASP A 54 -17.27 6.83 -6.12
CA ASP A 54 -16.38 6.53 -4.99
C ASP A 54 -15.06 5.90 -5.47
N TYR A 55 -15.11 5.03 -6.49
CA TYR A 55 -13.91 4.48 -7.11
C TYR A 55 -13.10 5.54 -7.86
N LYS A 56 -13.76 6.46 -8.58
CA LYS A 56 -13.09 7.60 -9.24
C LYS A 56 -12.42 8.54 -8.23
N LEU A 57 -13.06 8.78 -7.08
CA LEU A 57 -12.47 9.52 -5.97
C LEU A 57 -11.21 8.81 -5.46
N PHE A 58 -11.28 7.50 -5.21
CA PHE A 58 -10.13 6.68 -4.82
C PHE A 58 -8.99 6.79 -5.83
N GLN A 59 -9.27 6.68 -7.13
CA GLN A 59 -8.27 6.81 -8.19
C GLN A 59 -7.57 8.17 -8.15
N ARG A 60 -8.34 9.25 -8.05
CA ARG A 60 -7.79 10.61 -7.95
C ARG A 60 -6.86 10.75 -6.75
N LEU A 61 -7.31 10.34 -5.56
CA LEU A 61 -6.51 10.39 -4.34
C LEU A 61 -5.20 9.59 -4.46
N CYS A 62 -5.24 8.43 -5.10
CA CYS A 62 -4.06 7.61 -5.34
C CYS A 62 -3.08 8.28 -6.31
N PHE A 63 -3.56 8.81 -7.44
CA PHE A 63 -2.72 9.48 -8.44
C PHE A 63 -2.15 10.81 -7.94
N ASP A 64 -2.89 11.52 -7.09
CA ASP A 64 -2.42 12.74 -6.46
C ASP A 64 -1.36 12.46 -5.40
N GLY A 65 -1.38 11.25 -4.83
CA GLY A 65 -0.44 10.82 -3.79
C GLY A 65 -0.97 11.01 -2.37
N THR A 66 -2.27 11.33 -2.21
CA THR A 66 -2.87 11.88 -0.98
C THR A 66 -3.85 10.94 -0.27
N ILE A 67 -3.97 9.67 -0.72
CA ILE A 67 -4.92 8.70 -0.15
C ILE A 67 -4.71 8.47 1.36
N TYR A 68 -3.47 8.43 1.83
CA TYR A 68 -3.21 8.17 3.26
C TYR A 68 -3.53 9.38 4.13
N GLU A 69 -3.24 10.59 3.65
CA GLU A 69 -3.64 11.84 4.30
C GLU A 69 -5.16 11.95 4.37
N TYR A 70 -5.87 11.57 3.30
CA TYR A 70 -7.32 11.52 3.28
C TYR A 70 -7.87 10.51 4.31
N LEU A 71 -7.38 9.27 4.30
CA LEU A 71 -7.81 8.23 5.26
C LEU A 71 -7.51 8.63 6.70
N GLN A 72 -6.36 9.26 6.96
CA GLN A 72 -6.01 9.78 8.28
C GLN A 72 -7.03 10.83 8.76
N GLN A 73 -7.37 11.79 7.89
CA GLN A 73 -8.31 12.86 8.21
C GLN A 73 -9.72 12.31 8.47
N GLU A 74 -10.20 11.42 7.61
CA GLU A 74 -11.53 10.82 7.77
C GLU A 74 -11.61 9.92 9.03
N TYR A 75 -10.55 9.14 9.32
CA TYR A 75 -10.51 8.33 10.54
C TYR A 75 -10.49 9.20 11.80
N ASN A 76 -9.65 10.23 11.84
CA ASN A 76 -9.59 11.14 12.99
C ASN A 76 -10.90 11.95 13.14
N ARG A 77 -11.60 12.26 12.04
CA ARG A 77 -12.93 12.89 12.09
C ARG A 77 -13.97 11.93 12.68
N ALA A 78 -14.00 10.69 12.23
CA ALA A 78 -15.00 9.70 12.67
C ALA A 78 -14.76 9.22 14.11
N TYR A 79 -13.50 9.02 14.50
CA TYR A 79 -13.16 8.32 15.73
C TYR A 79 -12.26 9.12 16.69
N GLY A 80 -11.70 10.25 16.28
CA GLY A 80 -10.65 10.95 17.04
C GLY A 80 -11.02 11.32 18.47
N ALA A 81 -12.29 11.64 18.74
CA ALA A 81 -12.78 11.92 20.10
C ALA A 81 -12.74 10.69 21.04
N LYS A 82 -12.70 9.49 20.47
CA LYS A 82 -12.68 8.20 21.18
C LYS A 82 -11.29 7.56 21.22
N LEU A 83 -10.29 8.16 20.57
CA LEU A 83 -8.94 7.61 20.50
C LEU A 83 -8.10 8.10 21.68
N LEU A 84 -7.24 7.22 22.20
CA LEU A 84 -6.18 7.61 23.12
C LEU A 84 -5.12 8.49 22.43
N LYS A 85 -4.96 8.32 21.12
CA LYS A 85 -4.03 9.06 20.27
C LYS A 85 -4.57 9.19 18.85
N LEU A 86 -4.46 10.39 18.27
CA LEU A 86 -4.78 10.60 16.86
C LEU A 86 -3.85 9.80 15.95
N LEU A 87 -4.40 9.23 14.88
CA LEU A 87 -3.60 8.48 13.91
C LEU A 87 -2.65 9.41 13.16
N THR A 88 -1.46 8.89 12.91
CA THR A 88 -0.46 9.47 12.01
C THR A 88 -0.69 9.00 10.57
N ARG A 89 0.00 9.64 9.62
CA ARG A 89 0.00 9.21 8.21
C ARG A 89 0.47 7.76 8.03
N ASP A 90 1.47 7.34 8.80
CA ASP A 90 1.99 5.97 8.68
C ASP A 90 0.98 4.95 9.23
N ASP A 91 0.24 5.29 10.28
CA ASP A 91 -0.86 4.45 10.77
C ASP A 91 -2.00 4.34 9.73
N ALA A 92 -2.23 5.40 8.95
CA ALA A 92 -3.25 5.38 7.89
C ALA A 92 -2.96 4.39 6.75
N LYS A 93 -1.71 3.94 6.59
CA LYS A 93 -1.39 2.83 5.68
C LYS A 93 -2.03 1.53 6.13
N ASN A 94 -2.10 1.32 7.45
CA ASN A 94 -2.73 0.14 8.02
C ASN A 94 -4.24 0.14 7.79
N ILE A 95 -4.88 1.32 7.72
CA ILE A 95 -6.30 1.43 7.37
C ILE A 95 -6.55 0.76 6.01
N PHE A 96 -5.80 1.20 4.97
CA PHE A 96 -5.90 0.61 3.63
C PHE A 96 -5.56 -0.88 3.64
N TYR A 97 -4.48 -1.26 4.32
CA TYR A 97 -4.07 -2.66 4.38
C TYR A 97 -5.18 -3.55 4.98
N VAL A 98 -5.78 -3.11 6.08
CA VAL A 98 -6.89 -3.82 6.72
C VAL A 98 -8.07 -3.91 5.78
N GLY A 99 -8.54 -2.79 5.22
CA GLY A 99 -9.70 -2.82 4.36
C GLY A 99 -9.48 -3.54 3.05
N ALA A 100 -8.26 -3.58 2.49
CA ALA A 100 -7.98 -4.30 1.24
C ALA A 100 -7.72 -5.80 1.43
N PHE A 101 -7.10 -6.19 2.55
CA PHE A 101 -6.47 -7.50 2.69
C PHE A 101 -6.90 -8.32 3.92
N SER A 102 -7.78 -7.80 4.78
CA SER A 102 -8.29 -8.57 5.94
C SER A 102 -9.27 -9.67 5.55
N ASP A 103 -9.60 -10.54 6.49
CA ASP A 103 -10.67 -11.52 6.34
C ASP A 103 -12.04 -10.84 6.55
N TYR A 104 -12.82 -10.66 5.47
CA TYR A 104 -14.07 -9.89 5.53
C TYR A 104 -15.18 -10.60 6.30
N ASP A 105 -15.24 -11.94 6.25
CA ASP A 105 -16.23 -12.70 7.02
C ASP A 105 -16.02 -12.45 8.52
N PHE A 106 -14.76 -12.38 8.95
CA PHE A 106 -14.44 -11.95 10.30
C PHE A 106 -14.85 -10.50 10.53
N MET A 107 -14.44 -9.56 9.68
CA MET A 107 -14.71 -8.13 9.89
C MET A 107 -16.20 -7.80 9.96
N ASP A 108 -17.02 -8.39 9.09
CA ASP A 108 -18.48 -8.19 9.04
C ASP A 108 -19.17 -8.75 10.29
N SER A 109 -18.60 -9.80 10.91
CA SER A 109 -19.11 -10.39 12.15
C SER A 109 -18.73 -9.58 13.41
N GLN A 110 -17.77 -8.65 13.31
CA GLN A 110 -17.31 -7.86 14.45
C GLN A 110 -18.09 -6.55 14.55
N HIS A 111 -18.62 -6.28 15.75
CA HIS A 111 -19.28 -5.01 16.03
C HIS A 111 -18.35 -4.07 16.81
N GLU A 112 -18.19 -2.84 16.33
CA GLU A 112 -17.36 -1.79 16.96
C GLU A 112 -17.67 -1.67 18.46
N VAL A 113 -18.96 -1.65 18.83
CA VAL A 113 -19.44 -1.51 20.20
C VAL A 113 -18.89 -2.60 21.14
N VAL A 114 -18.75 -3.84 20.65
CA VAL A 114 -18.23 -4.95 21.46
C VAL A 114 -16.76 -4.72 21.79
N TRP A 115 -15.99 -4.19 20.85
CA TRP A 115 -14.57 -3.91 21.05
C TRP A 115 -14.34 -2.64 21.87
N GLU A 116 -15.19 -1.63 21.73
CA GLU A 116 -15.20 -0.46 22.63
C GLU A 116 -15.43 -0.88 24.09
N GLN A 117 -16.44 -1.72 24.34
CA GLN A 117 -16.71 -2.24 25.68
C GLN A 117 -15.53 -3.06 26.23
N LYS A 118 -14.89 -3.90 25.41
CA LYS A 118 -13.71 -4.65 25.83
C LYS A 118 -12.55 -3.73 26.20
N ARG A 119 -12.34 -2.65 25.45
CA ARG A 119 -11.30 -1.66 25.73
C ARG A 119 -11.59 -0.94 27.04
N ASP A 120 -12.79 -0.43 27.19
CA ASP A 120 -13.20 0.34 28.37
C ASP A 120 -13.10 -0.53 29.64
N ASN A 121 -13.49 -1.80 29.55
CA ASN A 121 -13.28 -2.78 30.63
C ASN A 121 -11.78 -3.03 30.91
N ALA A 122 -10.95 -3.21 29.88
CA ALA A 122 -9.51 -3.42 30.07
C ALA A 122 -8.85 -2.23 30.79
N LEU A 123 -9.24 -1.01 30.44
CA LEU A 123 -8.76 0.21 31.10
C LEU A 123 -9.30 0.34 32.54
N LEU A 124 -10.60 0.08 32.74
CA LEU A 124 -11.26 0.24 34.04
C LEU A 124 -10.74 -0.76 35.08
N TYR A 125 -10.49 -2.01 34.67
CA TYR A 125 -10.03 -3.07 35.56
C TYR A 125 -8.50 -3.18 35.65
N GLY A 126 -7.75 -2.23 35.09
CA GLY A 126 -6.29 -2.20 35.17
C GLY A 126 -5.62 -3.42 34.53
N ALA A 127 -6.08 -3.82 33.34
CA ALA A 127 -5.43 -4.88 32.56
C ALA A 127 -3.99 -4.50 32.20
N SER A 128 -3.18 -5.48 31.81
CA SER A 128 -1.82 -5.22 31.33
C SER A 128 -1.82 -4.36 30.06
N ASP A 129 -0.76 -3.59 29.85
CA ASP A 129 -0.57 -2.77 28.65
C ASP A 129 -0.67 -3.60 27.36
N GLU A 130 -0.15 -4.84 27.40
CA GLU A 130 -0.25 -5.81 26.30
C GLU A 130 -1.71 -6.12 25.95
N ARG A 131 -2.54 -6.35 26.97
CA ARG A 131 -3.95 -6.66 26.76
C ARG A 131 -4.72 -5.46 26.21
N VAL A 132 -4.41 -4.26 26.71
CA VAL A 132 -5.00 -3.01 26.18
C VAL A 132 -4.60 -2.83 24.72
N SER A 133 -3.33 -3.05 24.38
CA SER A 133 -2.82 -2.96 23.01
C SER A 133 -3.51 -3.94 22.06
N GLU A 134 -3.71 -5.20 22.45
CA GLU A 134 -4.42 -6.19 21.63
C GLU A 134 -5.85 -5.76 21.30
N VAL A 135 -6.56 -5.20 22.28
CA VAL A 135 -7.95 -4.77 22.12
C VAL A 135 -8.03 -3.51 21.25
N GLU A 136 -7.11 -2.56 21.44
CA GLU A 136 -6.97 -1.38 20.58
C GLU A 136 -6.65 -1.76 19.13
N ASP A 137 -5.76 -2.72 18.91
CA ASP A 137 -5.42 -3.22 17.58
C ASP A 137 -6.63 -3.87 16.90
N ALA A 138 -7.41 -4.67 17.64
CA ALA A 138 -8.64 -5.27 17.12
C ALA A 138 -9.69 -4.20 16.79
N LEU A 139 -9.91 -3.24 17.68
CA LEU A 139 -10.83 -2.12 17.46
C LEU A 139 -10.42 -1.27 16.26
N HIS A 140 -9.12 -0.97 16.13
CA HIS A 140 -8.56 -0.25 15.00
C HIS A 140 -8.81 -0.97 13.68
N LYS A 141 -8.66 -2.30 13.63
CA LYS A 141 -8.98 -3.09 12.45
C LYS A 141 -10.46 -2.93 12.08
N VAL A 142 -11.38 -3.10 13.03
CA VAL A 142 -12.83 -3.02 12.77
C VAL A 142 -13.20 -1.65 12.21
N ARG A 143 -12.75 -0.57 12.86
CA ARG A 143 -12.97 0.80 12.40
C ARG A 143 -12.35 1.08 11.04
N SER A 144 -11.16 0.54 10.78
CA SER A 144 -10.48 0.72 9.49
C SER A 144 -11.26 0.11 8.33
N TYR A 145 -11.80 -1.10 8.53
CA TYR A 145 -12.64 -1.75 7.53
C TYR A 145 -13.94 -0.96 7.29
N GLN A 146 -14.68 -0.63 8.35
CA GLN A 146 -15.93 0.13 8.26
C GLN A 146 -15.75 1.51 7.62
N LEU A 147 -14.64 2.19 7.92
CA LEU A 147 -14.30 3.46 7.30
C LEU A 147 -14.12 3.30 5.79
N LEU A 148 -13.35 2.32 5.35
CA LEU A 148 -13.14 2.08 3.91
C LEU A 148 -14.39 1.63 3.19
N GLU A 149 -15.23 0.81 3.83
CA GLU A 149 -16.54 0.43 3.30
C GLU A 149 -17.44 1.64 3.13
N THR A 150 -17.42 2.57 4.10
CA THR A 150 -18.19 3.81 4.03
C THR A 150 -17.68 4.76 2.94
N LEU A 151 -16.36 4.94 2.84
CA LEU A 151 -15.75 5.90 1.91
C LEU A 151 -15.68 5.36 0.47
N PHE A 152 -15.43 4.06 0.30
CA PHE A 152 -15.20 3.41 -0.99
C PHE A 152 -15.93 2.06 -1.09
N PRO A 153 -17.27 2.04 -1.00
CA PRO A 153 -18.04 0.80 -1.02
C PRO A 153 -17.83 -0.03 -2.29
N SER A 154 -17.66 0.62 -3.45
CA SER A 154 -17.39 -0.10 -4.70
C SER A 154 -16.01 -0.77 -4.69
N LEU A 155 -15.03 -0.17 -4.01
CA LEU A 155 -13.69 -0.74 -3.86
C LEU A 155 -13.72 -1.97 -2.93
N ILE A 156 -14.42 -1.88 -1.80
CA ILE A 156 -14.60 -3.04 -0.90
C ILE A 156 -15.35 -4.16 -1.61
N HIS A 157 -16.39 -3.83 -2.38
CA HIS A 157 -17.10 -4.82 -3.19
C HIS A 157 -16.19 -5.50 -4.22
N LEU A 158 -15.36 -4.73 -4.94
CA LEU A 158 -14.34 -5.27 -5.85
C LEU A 158 -13.43 -6.26 -5.11
N PHE A 159 -12.90 -5.86 -3.96
CA PHE A 159 -12.01 -6.70 -3.16
C PHE A 159 -12.68 -7.97 -2.64
N ALA A 160 -13.96 -7.92 -2.30
CA ALA A 160 -14.72 -9.09 -1.89
C ALA A 160 -14.89 -10.07 -3.07
N GLN A 161 -15.25 -9.56 -4.25
CA GLN A 161 -15.40 -10.37 -5.47
C GLN A 161 -14.07 -11.03 -5.87
N LEU A 162 -12.97 -10.30 -5.80
CA LEU A 162 -11.64 -10.85 -6.08
C LEU A 162 -11.27 -11.99 -5.14
N LYS A 163 -11.62 -11.91 -3.85
CA LYS A 163 -11.38 -12.99 -2.88
C LYS A 163 -12.17 -14.27 -3.15
N GLN A 164 -13.28 -14.17 -3.89
CA GLN A 164 -14.11 -15.32 -4.27
C GLN A 164 -13.58 -16.07 -5.51
N LEU A 165 -12.61 -15.52 -6.23
CA LEU A 165 -12.00 -16.22 -7.35
C LEU A 165 -11.14 -17.39 -6.87
N ASP A 166 -10.99 -18.41 -7.72
CA ASP A 166 -10.08 -19.53 -7.44
C ASP A 166 -8.64 -19.14 -7.78
N TRP A 167 -7.85 -18.90 -6.72
CA TRP A 167 -6.43 -18.59 -6.80
C TRP A 167 -5.54 -19.77 -6.41
N ALA A 168 -6.11 -20.93 -6.08
CA ALA A 168 -5.36 -22.07 -5.55
C ALA A 168 -4.32 -22.57 -6.56
N ALA A 169 -4.68 -22.58 -7.85
CA ALA A 169 -3.79 -22.93 -8.95
C ALA A 169 -2.58 -21.97 -9.09
N LEU A 170 -2.61 -20.79 -8.45
CA LEU A 170 -1.60 -19.75 -8.55
C LEU A 170 -0.72 -19.63 -7.29
N GLY A 171 -0.89 -20.57 -6.35
CA GLY A 171 -0.09 -20.65 -5.12
C GLY A 171 -0.62 -19.79 -3.97
N ALA A 172 -1.84 -19.26 -4.06
CA ALA A 172 -2.47 -18.56 -2.94
C ALA A 172 -2.84 -19.58 -1.85
N VAL A 173 -2.10 -19.58 -0.75
CA VAL A 173 -2.35 -20.49 0.40
C VAL A 173 -3.56 -20.03 1.22
N LYS A 174 -3.91 -18.74 1.19
CA LYS A 174 -5.02 -18.17 1.96
C LYS A 174 -5.90 -17.24 1.12
N ALA A 175 -7.22 -17.38 1.25
CA ALA A 175 -8.21 -16.60 0.51
C ALA A 175 -8.07 -15.07 0.71
N HIS A 176 -7.60 -14.61 1.88
CA HIS A 176 -7.40 -13.17 2.14
C HIS A 176 -6.17 -12.56 1.44
N SER A 177 -5.21 -13.39 1.00
CA SER A 177 -3.99 -12.92 0.29
C SER A 177 -4.17 -12.70 -1.21
N THR A 178 -5.37 -12.92 -1.73
CA THR A 178 -5.68 -12.99 -3.16
C THR A 178 -5.64 -11.63 -3.85
N ASN A 179 -6.15 -10.59 -3.18
CA ASN A 179 -6.02 -9.20 -3.62
C ASN A 179 -4.55 -8.78 -3.73
N CYS A 180 -3.72 -9.19 -2.76
CA CYS A 180 -2.28 -8.93 -2.82
C CYS A 180 -1.65 -9.62 -4.02
N LEU A 181 -2.03 -10.89 -4.29
CA LEU A 181 -1.41 -11.67 -5.37
C LEU A 181 -1.57 -11.00 -6.73
N LEU A 182 -2.78 -10.54 -7.09
CA LEU A 182 -3.01 -9.85 -8.36
C LEU A 182 -2.10 -8.62 -8.50
N VAL A 183 -2.06 -7.77 -7.48
CA VAL A 183 -1.25 -6.54 -7.53
C VAL A 183 0.23 -6.86 -7.55
N GLN A 184 0.69 -7.82 -6.75
CA GLN A 184 2.08 -8.27 -6.73
C GLN A 184 2.52 -8.84 -8.07
N ARG A 185 1.66 -9.61 -8.76
CA ARG A 185 1.94 -10.13 -10.10
C ARG A 185 2.10 -9.00 -11.11
N ILE A 186 1.19 -8.03 -11.09
CA ILE A 186 1.24 -6.87 -11.98
C ILE A 186 2.46 -6.00 -11.67
N GLU A 187 2.74 -5.74 -10.40
CA GLU A 187 3.90 -4.99 -9.92
C GLU A 187 5.21 -5.65 -10.34
N SER A 188 5.38 -6.94 -10.07
CA SER A 188 6.54 -7.71 -10.50
C SER A 188 6.68 -7.72 -12.02
N GLY A 189 5.58 -7.92 -12.75
CA GLY A 189 5.56 -7.86 -14.22
C GLY A 189 6.03 -6.52 -14.74
N LEU A 190 5.54 -5.42 -14.16
CA LEU A 190 5.94 -4.06 -14.50
C LEU A 190 7.43 -3.82 -14.23
N ILE A 191 7.90 -4.15 -13.04
CA ILE A 191 9.29 -3.94 -12.62
C ILE A 191 10.25 -4.71 -13.53
N PHE A 192 10.08 -6.03 -13.66
CA PHE A 192 11.06 -6.86 -14.36
C PHE A 192 10.95 -6.76 -15.88
N THR A 193 9.74 -6.77 -16.44
CA THR A 193 9.57 -6.86 -17.90
C THR A 193 9.60 -5.51 -18.60
N VAL A 194 9.36 -4.42 -17.85
CA VAL A 194 9.31 -3.06 -18.38
C VAL A 194 10.47 -2.24 -17.83
N PHE A 195 10.51 -1.98 -16.52
CA PHE A 195 11.46 -1.02 -15.95
C PHE A 195 12.90 -1.53 -16.03
N VAL A 196 13.19 -2.69 -15.46
CA VAL A 196 14.55 -3.27 -15.47
C VAL A 196 15.03 -3.46 -16.90
N LYS A 197 14.17 -3.98 -17.79
CA LYS A 197 14.49 -4.14 -19.21
C LYS A 197 14.87 -2.81 -19.89
N ALA A 198 14.10 -1.74 -19.65
CA ALA A 198 14.38 -0.42 -20.23
C ALA A 198 15.67 0.20 -19.66
N LEU A 199 15.92 0.02 -18.35
CA LEU A 199 17.17 0.49 -17.72
C LEU A 199 18.40 -0.22 -18.30
N LEU A 200 18.35 -1.54 -18.45
CA LEU A 200 19.43 -2.32 -19.05
C LEU A 200 19.67 -1.93 -20.51
N ALA A 201 18.60 -1.74 -21.30
CA ALA A 201 18.69 -1.28 -22.68
C ALA A 201 19.31 0.13 -22.81
N ALA A 202 19.19 0.95 -21.77
CA ALA A 202 19.82 2.27 -21.70
C ALA A 202 21.28 2.21 -21.20
N GLY A 203 21.83 1.04 -20.88
CA GLY A 203 23.19 0.86 -20.35
C GLY A 203 23.31 1.11 -18.84
N ILE A 204 22.20 1.08 -18.10
CA ILE A 204 22.22 1.09 -16.62
C ILE A 204 22.25 -0.37 -16.16
N GLU A 205 23.46 -0.91 -16.00
CA GLU A 205 23.68 -2.35 -15.77
C GLU A 205 23.54 -2.78 -14.31
N TYR A 206 23.80 -1.86 -13.38
CA TYR A 206 23.80 -2.11 -11.93
C TYR A 206 22.41 -1.83 -11.36
N VAL A 207 21.51 -2.79 -11.55
CA VAL A 207 20.12 -2.72 -11.10
C VAL A 207 19.82 -3.90 -10.19
N VAL A 208 19.36 -3.62 -8.98
CA VAL A 208 18.78 -4.63 -8.07
C VAL A 208 17.33 -4.28 -7.81
N THR A 209 16.49 -5.28 -7.64
CA THR A 209 15.10 -5.08 -7.22
C THR A 209 14.91 -5.67 -5.83
N LEU A 210 14.16 -4.97 -5.00
CA LEU A 210 13.70 -5.47 -3.70
C LEU A 210 12.25 -5.08 -3.56
N HIS A 211 11.36 -6.07 -3.53
CA HIS A 211 9.91 -5.85 -3.53
C HIS A 211 9.47 -4.96 -4.71
N ASP A 212 8.83 -3.83 -4.40
CA ASP A 212 8.27 -2.84 -5.30
C ASP A 212 9.26 -1.78 -5.78
N ALA A 213 10.51 -1.86 -5.33
CA ALA A 213 11.53 -0.84 -5.57
C ALA A 213 12.72 -1.32 -6.41
N VAL A 214 13.29 -0.37 -7.15
CA VAL A 214 14.51 -0.53 -7.94
C VAL A 214 15.65 0.22 -7.26
N PHE A 215 16.73 -0.49 -6.96
CA PHE A 215 17.97 0.02 -6.37
C PHE A 215 19.06 0.10 -7.42
N LEU A 216 19.69 1.26 -7.52
CA LEU A 216 20.74 1.54 -8.49
C LEU A 216 21.72 2.59 -7.95
N ARG A 217 22.81 2.84 -8.66
CA ARG A 217 23.83 3.80 -8.24
C ARG A 217 23.28 5.23 -8.28
N GLU A 218 23.61 6.06 -7.30
CA GLU A 218 23.12 7.44 -7.24
C GLU A 218 23.30 8.23 -8.55
N VAL A 219 24.44 8.04 -9.24
CA VAL A 219 24.77 8.70 -10.52
C VAL A 219 23.79 8.37 -11.65
N ASP A 220 23.18 7.17 -11.63
CA ASP A 220 22.24 6.73 -12.66
C ASP A 220 20.79 7.15 -12.33
N ALA A 221 20.51 7.54 -11.07
CA ALA A 221 19.15 7.77 -10.59
C ALA A 221 18.36 8.81 -11.41
N PRO A 222 18.92 9.99 -11.78
CA PRO A 222 18.19 10.96 -12.58
C PRO A 222 17.78 10.43 -13.96
N ARG A 223 18.64 9.61 -14.58
CA ARG A 223 18.36 8.99 -15.88
C ARG A 223 17.35 7.85 -15.75
N ALA A 224 17.51 7.00 -14.73
CA ALA A 224 16.62 5.89 -14.45
C ALA A 224 15.18 6.36 -14.16
N ARG A 225 15.01 7.42 -13.36
CA ARG A 225 13.69 8.01 -13.06
C ARG A 225 12.97 8.44 -14.34
N LYS A 226 13.66 9.14 -15.24
CA LYS A 226 13.09 9.57 -16.53
C LYS A 226 12.66 8.38 -17.39
N ILE A 227 13.47 7.33 -17.45
CA ILE A 227 13.13 6.10 -18.19
C ILE A 227 11.88 5.45 -17.59
N ILE A 228 11.85 5.23 -16.28
CA ILE A 228 10.70 4.60 -15.60
C ILE A 228 9.43 5.43 -15.79
N GLU A 229 9.51 6.76 -15.66
CA GLU A 229 8.37 7.65 -15.91
C GLU A 229 7.88 7.61 -17.35
N GLN A 230 8.78 7.51 -18.33
CA GLN A 230 8.43 7.35 -19.74
C GLN A 230 7.73 6.02 -19.99
N GLU A 231 8.24 4.92 -19.44
CA GLU A 231 7.62 3.60 -19.54
C GLU A 231 6.23 3.56 -18.89
N MET A 232 6.09 4.12 -17.68
CA MET A 232 4.79 4.25 -17.01
C MET A 232 3.79 5.04 -17.87
N ARG A 233 4.22 6.17 -18.44
CA ARG A 233 3.40 7.00 -19.34
C ARG A 233 3.00 6.23 -20.61
N GLY A 234 3.93 5.47 -21.19
CA GLY A 234 3.67 4.63 -22.36
C GLY A 234 2.63 3.54 -22.10
N LEU A 235 2.51 3.09 -20.84
CA LEU A 235 1.49 2.16 -20.39
C LEU A 235 0.19 2.85 -19.94
N GLY A 236 0.15 4.18 -19.89
CA GLY A 236 -1.00 4.92 -19.34
C GLY A 236 -1.13 4.82 -17.81
N LEU A 237 -0.07 4.41 -17.11
CA LEU A 237 -0.04 4.38 -15.65
C LEU A 237 0.20 5.80 -15.11
N LYS A 238 -0.75 6.33 -14.34
CA LYS A 238 -0.69 7.67 -13.73
C LYS A 238 -0.01 7.67 -12.36
N LEU A 239 0.96 6.78 -12.15
CA LEU A 239 1.69 6.63 -10.89
C LEU A 239 2.83 7.64 -10.79
N LYS A 240 3.21 7.97 -9.56
CA LYS A 240 4.34 8.87 -9.27
C LYS A 240 5.48 8.09 -8.63
N LEU A 241 6.72 8.49 -8.89
CA LEU A 241 7.89 7.99 -8.16
C LEU A 241 8.07 8.78 -6.87
N LYS A 242 8.50 8.12 -5.79
CA LYS A 242 8.85 8.79 -4.53
C LYS A 242 9.97 9.81 -4.79
N GLU A 243 9.81 11.03 -4.31
CA GLU A 243 10.85 12.04 -4.40
C GLU A 243 12.12 11.59 -3.68
N LYS A 244 13.27 12.06 -4.17
CA LYS A 244 14.53 11.85 -3.46
C LYS A 244 14.42 12.61 -2.14
N LYS A 245 14.32 11.89 -1.02
CA LYS A 245 14.52 12.53 0.28
C LYS A 245 15.98 12.94 0.34
N ASP A 246 16.25 14.23 0.47
CA ASP A 246 17.61 14.72 0.72
C ASP A 246 18.10 14.09 2.04
N THR A 247 18.95 13.08 1.92
CA THR A 247 19.47 12.32 3.04
C THR A 247 20.33 13.18 3.98
N ALA A 248 20.70 14.39 3.58
CA ALA A 248 21.40 15.36 4.40
C ALA A 248 20.56 15.86 5.59
N THR A 249 19.23 15.93 5.46
CA THR A 249 18.38 16.53 6.50
C THR A 249 17.91 15.51 7.55
N SER A 250 17.81 14.22 7.20
CA SER A 250 17.30 13.19 8.12
C SER A 250 18.32 12.67 9.15
N GLN A 251 19.62 12.94 8.94
CA GLN A 251 20.65 12.62 9.93
C GLN A 251 20.77 13.69 11.04
N SER A 252 20.44 14.96 10.76
CA SER A 252 20.51 16.00 11.81
C SER A 252 19.33 15.94 12.80
N GLU A 253 18.15 15.48 12.38
CA GLU A 253 16.98 15.32 13.26
C GLU A 253 17.09 14.11 14.22
N LYS A 254 17.95 13.12 13.92
CA LYS A 254 18.19 11.99 14.82
C LYS A 254 19.24 12.27 15.89
N LEU A 255 20.01 13.36 15.78
CA LEU A 255 21.09 13.71 16.70
C LEU A 255 20.71 14.79 17.73
N THR A 256 19.47 15.29 17.71
CA THR A 256 19.00 16.36 18.62
C THR A 256 18.00 15.90 19.68
N LYS A 257 17.91 14.59 19.99
CA LYS A 257 17.26 14.17 21.25
C LYS A 257 18.26 14.37 22.40
N PRO A 258 18.03 15.33 23.33
CA PRO A 258 18.88 15.45 24.51
C PRO A 258 18.77 14.17 25.33
N LEU A 259 19.91 13.61 25.72
CA LEU A 259 20.03 12.65 26.80
C LEU A 259 19.53 13.34 28.08
N ILE A 260 18.28 13.11 28.44
CA ILE A 260 17.79 13.41 29.78
C ILE A 260 18.37 12.34 30.68
N ALA A 261 19.44 12.69 31.38
CA ALA A 261 20.01 11.86 32.43
C ALA A 261 18.99 11.73 33.58
N SER A 262 18.81 10.49 34.05
CA SER A 262 18.11 10.15 35.30
C SER A 262 19.14 9.99 36.42
#